data_AF-A0A2E1KQP7-F1
#
_entry.id   AF-A0A2E1KQP7-F1
#
_cell.length_a   1.000
_cell.length_b   1.000
_cell.length_c   1.000
_cell.angle_alpha   90.00
_cell.angle_beta   90.00
_cell.angle_gamma   90.00
#
_symmetry.space_group_name_H-M   'P 1'
#
loop_
_entity.id
_entity.type
_entity.pdbx_description
1 polymer ?
#
loop_
_entity_poly.entity_id
_entity_poly.type
_entity_poly.pdbx_seq_one_letter_code
_entity_poly.pdbx_strand_id
1 'polypeptide(L)'
;MSCFRCCHGVSSHGGNIKFAGSCAAVWLLLASSTGFSQQQIDAAKVVGREACGKCHAAELGAWQVSKHGKNAWDLLDHPKAPDFAKSLGIAAGDIKSEKSVCTKCHGTHQQTGGKLVIAKGNSCESCHGGAGGDQGWLTVHSDYGKGAAGTLAELLKQREGEPAAHLATRKAATSKAGMNRAEDAVKIASNCLQCHIVPNEKLIAAGHPSSDKFEFVEWAQGEVRHNFLLDSKENAEVPSLWLASGKGRTAKGRKQLMFVAGQLADLVLSLRIRAGVTSAKRGTLGDLVNDRIDDAIDEVEDAEIDELAPV
;
A
#
# COMPACT_ATOMS: atom_id res chain seq x y z
N MET A 1 -23.86 39.01 -56.10
CA MET A 1 -24.05 40.40 -56.60
C MET A 1 -24.32 41.26 -55.39
N SER A 2 -23.30 41.87 -54.78
CA SER A 2 -22.63 43.12 -55.21
C SER A 2 -23.33 44.37 -54.67
N CYS A 3 -22.59 45.14 -53.87
CA CYS A 3 -22.56 46.60 -53.72
C CYS A 3 -22.05 46.88 -52.29
N PHE A 4 -20.78 47.17 -51.98
CA PHE A 4 -19.75 48.02 -52.62
C PHE A 4 -20.17 49.48 -52.82
N ARG A 5 -19.61 50.35 -51.97
CA ARG A 5 -19.20 51.74 -52.29
C ARG A 5 -18.20 52.18 -51.21
N CYS A 6 -16.90 52.08 -51.47
CA CYS A 6 -16.03 53.09 -52.11
C CYS A 6 -15.66 54.25 -51.16
N CYS A 7 -14.42 54.73 -51.02
CA CYS A 7 -13.09 54.26 -51.43
C CYS A 7 -12.05 55.34 -51.05
N HIS A 8 -10.81 54.90 -50.80
CA HIS A 8 -9.50 55.59 -50.96
C HIS A 8 -9.00 56.67 -49.98
N GLY A 9 -7.76 56.44 -49.53
CA GLY A 9 -6.83 57.44 -49.01
C GLY A 9 -5.60 56.80 -48.34
N VAL A 10 -4.64 56.33 -49.14
CA VAL A 10 -3.30 55.91 -48.66
C VAL A 10 -2.35 57.10 -48.75
N SER A 11 -1.65 57.45 -47.66
CA SER A 11 -0.23 57.77 -47.72
C SER A 11 0.45 57.69 -46.35
N SER A 12 1.66 57.19 -46.42
CA SER A 12 2.64 56.82 -45.39
C SER A 12 2.99 57.90 -44.38
N HIS A 13 3.28 57.53 -43.12
CA HIS A 13 4.41 58.02 -42.32
C HIS A 13 4.88 56.90 -41.37
N GLY A 14 6.19 56.68 -41.34
CA GLY A 14 6.84 55.50 -40.76
C GLY A 14 6.85 55.44 -39.24
N GLY A 15 6.82 54.20 -38.75
CA GLY A 15 7.05 53.82 -37.36
C GLY A 15 7.12 52.31 -37.26
N ASN A 16 8.30 51.74 -37.49
CA ASN A 16 8.55 50.31 -37.33
C ASN A 16 8.53 49.94 -35.83
N ILE A 17 7.37 49.58 -35.28
CA ILE A 17 7.30 48.83 -34.02
C ILE A 17 7.46 47.35 -34.36
N LYS A 18 8.69 46.85 -34.19
CA LYS A 18 8.97 45.41 -34.23
C LYS A 18 8.35 44.76 -32.98
N PHE A 19 7.21 44.10 -33.12
CA PHE A 19 6.78 43.08 -32.17
C PHE A 19 7.63 41.82 -32.39
N ALA A 20 8.82 41.82 -31.80
CA ALA A 20 9.69 40.65 -31.75
C ALA A 20 9.53 39.98 -30.36
N GLY A 21 8.94 38.79 -30.34
CA GLY A 21 9.32 37.75 -29.39
C GLY A 21 8.60 37.69 -28.05
N SER A 22 7.27 37.54 -28.05
CA SER A 22 6.54 36.96 -26.90
C SER A 22 6.00 35.58 -27.26
N CYS A 23 6.87 34.56 -27.31
CA CYS A 23 6.45 33.14 -27.41
C CYS A 23 7.34 32.16 -26.62
N ALA A 24 8.33 32.61 -25.86
CA ALA A 24 9.35 31.71 -25.29
C ALA A 24 9.24 31.46 -23.77
N ALA A 25 8.06 31.60 -23.16
CA ALA A 25 7.93 31.46 -21.70
C ALA A 25 6.69 30.67 -21.21
N VAL A 26 6.21 29.70 -22.00
CA VAL A 26 5.19 28.73 -21.55
C VAL A 26 5.50 27.34 -22.07
N TRP A 27 6.69 26.80 -21.75
CA TRP A 27 7.05 25.40 -22.07
C TRP A 27 7.94 24.75 -21.00
N LEU A 28 7.70 25.05 -19.72
CA LEU A 28 8.50 24.52 -18.61
C LEU A 28 7.66 24.12 -17.38
N LEU A 29 6.49 23.50 -17.61
CA LEU A 29 5.69 22.88 -16.53
C LEU A 29 5.08 21.51 -16.91
N LEU A 30 5.67 20.79 -17.87
CA LEU A 30 5.20 19.45 -18.26
C LEU A 30 6.36 18.44 -18.26
N ALA A 31 6.91 18.16 -17.09
CA ALA A 31 7.74 16.98 -16.86
C ALA A 31 7.79 16.59 -15.36
N SER A 32 6.68 16.75 -14.64
CA SER A 32 6.46 15.91 -13.46
C SER A 32 5.69 14.70 -13.95
N SER A 33 6.38 13.71 -14.50
CA SER A 33 5.81 12.38 -14.66
C SER A 33 5.51 11.85 -13.26
N THR A 34 4.33 12.15 -12.72
CA THR A 34 3.80 11.52 -11.53
C THR A 34 3.37 10.10 -11.89
N GLY A 35 4.34 9.28 -12.30
CA GLY A 35 4.14 7.84 -12.35
C GLY A 35 3.89 7.36 -10.92
N PHE A 36 2.91 6.49 -10.74
CA PHE A 36 2.69 5.83 -9.46
C PHE A 36 3.98 5.12 -9.04
N SER A 37 4.55 5.54 -7.91
CA SER A 37 5.70 4.88 -7.28
C SER A 37 5.20 4.07 -6.10
N GLN A 38 5.55 2.78 -6.06
CA GLN A 38 5.25 1.92 -4.92
C GLN A 38 5.82 2.56 -3.64
N GLN A 39 4.96 2.86 -2.68
CA GLN A 39 5.35 3.37 -1.37
C GLN A 39 6.12 2.30 -0.60
N GLN A 40 7.44 2.43 -0.59
CA GLN A 40 8.32 1.56 0.18
C GLN A 40 8.36 1.97 1.64
N ILE A 41 8.47 0.98 2.53
CA ILE A 41 8.78 1.21 3.93
C ILE A 41 10.26 1.60 4.04
N ASP A 42 10.53 2.57 4.90
CA ASP A 42 11.90 2.94 5.25
C ASP A 42 12.62 1.74 5.89
N ALA A 43 13.64 1.22 5.21
CA ALA A 43 14.40 0.06 5.67
C ALA A 43 15.07 0.29 7.03
N ALA A 44 15.40 1.52 7.39
CA ALA A 44 15.95 1.86 8.70
C ALA A 44 14.92 1.74 9.83
N LYS A 45 13.63 1.75 9.48
CA LYS A 45 12.52 1.54 10.42
C LYS A 45 12.08 0.09 10.50
N VAL A 46 12.66 -0.83 9.72
CA VAL A 46 12.30 -2.25 9.78
C VAL A 46 13.08 -2.92 10.90
N VAL A 47 12.40 -3.34 11.96
CA VAL A 47 13.03 -4.02 13.13
C VAL A 47 13.13 -5.53 12.94
N GLY A 48 12.33 -6.11 12.03
CA GLY A 48 12.29 -7.54 11.77
C GLY A 48 11.24 -8.27 12.59
N ARG A 49 10.75 -9.39 12.03
CA ARG A 49 9.63 -10.18 12.56
C ARG A 49 9.89 -10.72 13.98
N GLU A 50 11.15 -10.98 14.31
CA GLU A 50 11.58 -11.51 15.60
C GLU A 50 11.25 -10.53 16.74
N ALA A 51 11.30 -9.22 16.49
CA ALA A 51 10.91 -8.22 17.47
C ALA A 51 9.40 -8.29 17.77
N CYS A 52 8.57 -8.45 16.74
CA CYS A 52 7.12 -8.58 16.86
C CYS A 52 6.74 -9.90 17.57
N GLY A 53 7.40 -11.00 17.20
CA GLY A 53 7.14 -12.34 17.71
C GLY A 53 7.37 -12.54 19.21
N LYS A 54 8.11 -11.63 19.87
CA LYS A 54 8.29 -11.64 21.34
C LYS A 54 6.97 -11.47 22.09
N CYS A 55 6.00 -10.77 21.50
CA CYS A 55 4.67 -10.53 22.08
C CYS A 55 3.54 -11.17 21.25
N HIS A 56 3.73 -11.30 19.94
CA HIS A 56 2.74 -11.78 18.97
C HIS A 56 3.12 -13.15 18.39
N ALA A 57 3.32 -14.14 19.27
CA ALA A 57 3.80 -15.46 18.87
C ALA A 57 2.78 -16.22 18.00
N ALA A 58 1.49 -16.11 18.31
CA ALA A 58 0.42 -16.77 17.54
C ALA A 58 0.26 -16.15 16.14
N GLU A 59 0.33 -14.82 16.05
CA GLU A 59 0.31 -14.10 14.77
C GLU A 59 1.54 -14.45 13.93
N LEU A 60 2.73 -14.53 14.55
CA LEU A 60 3.94 -14.98 13.85
C LEU A 60 3.78 -16.40 13.30
N GLY A 61 3.20 -17.32 14.08
CA GLY A 61 2.94 -18.69 13.64
C GLY A 61 1.99 -18.76 12.43
N ALA A 62 0.91 -17.98 12.43
CA ALA A 62 0.00 -17.88 11.29
C ALA A 62 0.68 -17.26 10.06
N TRP A 63 1.48 -16.22 10.26
CA TRP A 63 2.24 -15.57 9.18
C TRP A 63 3.26 -16.53 8.52
N GLN A 64 3.97 -17.34 9.31
CA GLN A 64 5.03 -18.24 8.83
C GLN A 64 4.54 -19.26 7.78
N VAL A 65 3.26 -19.65 7.83
CA VAL A 65 2.66 -20.62 6.91
C VAL A 65 1.90 -19.99 5.74
N SER A 66 1.75 -18.65 5.74
CA SER A 66 1.14 -17.90 4.63
C SER A 66 2.06 -17.83 3.40
N LYS A 67 1.51 -17.50 2.23
CA LYS A 67 2.29 -17.18 1.01
C LYS A 67 3.24 -16.02 1.24
N HIS A 68 2.90 -15.01 2.05
CA HIS A 68 3.80 -13.90 2.37
C HIS A 68 5.03 -14.34 3.18
N GLY A 69 4.83 -15.26 4.13
CA GLY A 69 5.94 -15.80 4.94
C GLY A 69 6.74 -16.89 4.24
N LYS A 70 6.07 -17.71 3.43
CA LYS A 70 6.64 -18.92 2.81
C LYS A 70 7.00 -18.73 1.33
N ASN A 71 6.04 -18.35 0.51
CA ASN A 71 6.14 -18.45 -0.95
C ASN A 71 6.70 -17.20 -1.64
N ALA A 72 6.51 -16.02 -1.05
CA ALA A 72 6.87 -14.75 -1.69
C ALA A 72 8.35 -14.72 -2.11
N TRP A 73 9.26 -15.12 -1.22
CA TRP A 73 10.69 -15.15 -1.55
C TRP A 73 11.05 -16.23 -2.58
N ASP A 74 10.44 -17.41 -2.46
CA ASP A 74 10.74 -18.59 -3.28
C ASP A 74 10.34 -18.37 -4.75
N LEU A 75 9.36 -17.50 -5.02
CA LEU A 75 9.00 -17.13 -6.40
C LEU A 75 10.15 -16.47 -7.17
N LEU A 76 11.15 -15.92 -6.49
CA LEU A 76 12.35 -15.38 -7.13
C LEU A 76 13.27 -16.48 -7.72
N ASP A 77 13.06 -17.75 -7.36
CA ASP A 77 13.74 -18.92 -7.94
C ASP A 77 12.94 -19.59 -9.06
N HIS A 78 11.74 -19.09 -9.37
CA HIS A 78 10.90 -19.69 -10.41
C HIS A 78 11.63 -19.67 -11.77
N PRO A 79 11.49 -20.70 -12.64
CA PRO A 79 12.19 -20.76 -13.93
C PRO A 79 11.94 -19.57 -14.87
N LYS A 80 10.82 -18.85 -14.70
CA LYS A 80 10.49 -17.62 -15.45
C LYS A 80 11.11 -16.33 -14.87
N ALA A 81 11.64 -16.34 -13.64
CA ALA A 81 12.21 -15.15 -13.02
C ALA A 81 13.34 -14.51 -13.85
N PRO A 82 14.25 -15.28 -14.50
CA PRO A 82 15.25 -14.72 -15.41
C PRO A 82 14.65 -13.99 -16.62
N ASP A 83 13.50 -14.43 -17.14
CA ASP A 83 12.84 -13.78 -18.28
C ASP A 83 12.27 -12.41 -17.87
N PHE A 84 11.65 -12.33 -16.68
CA PHE A 84 11.18 -11.06 -16.11
C PHE A 84 12.35 -10.11 -15.77
N ALA A 85 13.45 -10.64 -15.23
CA ALA A 85 14.64 -9.86 -14.96
C ALA A 85 15.23 -9.27 -16.25
N LYS A 86 15.31 -10.09 -17.31
CA LYS A 86 15.79 -9.69 -18.63
C LYS A 86 14.93 -8.57 -19.23
N SER A 87 13.60 -8.62 -19.08
CA SER A 87 12.72 -7.54 -19.60
C SER A 87 12.96 -6.18 -18.91
N LEU A 88 13.51 -6.21 -17.70
CA LEU A 88 13.89 -5.04 -16.93
C LEU A 88 15.39 -4.67 -17.05
N GLY A 89 16.19 -5.46 -17.77
CA GLY A 89 17.63 -5.26 -17.85
C GLY A 89 18.39 -5.62 -16.57
N ILE A 90 17.80 -6.47 -15.71
CA ILE A 90 18.41 -6.97 -14.48
C ILE A 90 19.12 -8.29 -14.82
N ALA A 91 20.39 -8.43 -14.43
CA ALA A 91 21.11 -9.68 -14.59
C ALA A 91 20.50 -10.78 -13.70
N ALA A 92 20.49 -12.03 -14.17
CA ALA A 92 19.87 -13.13 -13.40
C ALA A 92 20.46 -13.30 -11.99
N GLY A 93 21.77 -13.06 -11.82
CA GLY A 93 22.43 -13.08 -10.51
C GLY A 93 22.00 -11.96 -9.56
N ASP A 94 21.41 -10.89 -10.09
CA ASP A 94 21.01 -9.71 -9.32
C ASP A 94 19.54 -9.72 -8.88
N ILE A 95 18.73 -10.70 -9.30
CA ILE A 95 17.28 -10.78 -9.01
C ILE A 95 16.98 -10.63 -7.52
N LYS A 96 17.80 -11.26 -6.67
CA LYS A 96 17.67 -11.28 -5.21
C LYS A 96 18.52 -10.23 -4.48
N SER A 97 19.15 -9.31 -5.22
CA SER A 97 19.93 -8.23 -4.63
C SER A 97 19.03 -7.14 -4.03
N GLU A 98 19.61 -6.34 -3.13
CA GLU A 98 19.00 -5.16 -2.55
C GLU A 98 18.70 -4.05 -3.56
N LYS A 99 19.31 -4.12 -4.76
CA LYS A 99 19.09 -3.15 -5.84
C LYS A 99 17.96 -3.57 -6.79
N SER A 100 17.56 -4.84 -6.75
CA SER A 100 16.52 -5.37 -7.61
C SER A 100 15.14 -4.86 -7.24
N VAL A 101 14.32 -4.55 -8.24
CA VAL A 101 12.91 -4.21 -8.00
C VAL A 101 12.12 -5.44 -7.51
N CYS A 102 12.55 -6.66 -7.84
CA CYS A 102 11.84 -7.88 -7.47
C CYS A 102 11.77 -8.03 -5.94
N THR A 103 12.83 -7.64 -5.23
CA THR A 103 12.90 -7.78 -3.76
C THR A 103 12.08 -6.74 -3.01
N LYS A 104 11.51 -5.74 -3.70
CA LYS A 104 10.57 -4.76 -3.14
C LYS A 104 9.15 -5.31 -2.93
N CYS A 105 8.78 -6.34 -3.70
CA CYS A 105 7.51 -7.06 -3.55
C CYS A 105 7.69 -8.42 -2.88
N HIS A 106 8.79 -9.11 -3.16
CA HIS A 106 9.02 -10.48 -2.70
C HIS A 106 9.80 -10.59 -1.38
N GLY A 107 10.21 -9.47 -0.80
CA GLY A 107 10.92 -9.40 0.47
C GLY A 107 10.65 -8.09 1.21
N THR A 108 11.22 -7.95 2.40
CA THR A 108 11.23 -6.69 3.14
C THR A 108 12.66 -6.21 3.30
N HIS A 109 12.93 -5.01 2.81
CA HIS A 109 14.23 -4.36 2.99
C HIS A 109 14.39 -3.89 4.43
N GLN A 110 15.55 -4.14 5.01
CA GLN A 110 15.87 -3.83 6.41
C GLN A 110 17.31 -3.32 6.52
N GLN A 111 17.58 -2.42 7.45
CA GLN A 111 18.96 -2.04 7.79
C GLN A 111 19.45 -2.77 9.04
N THR A 112 20.50 -3.57 8.89
CA THR A 112 21.15 -4.32 9.99
C THR A 112 22.64 -4.02 10.02
N GLY A 113 23.15 -3.53 11.15
CA GLY A 113 24.57 -3.18 11.29
C GLY A 113 25.05 -2.14 10.27
N GLY A 114 24.18 -1.18 9.93
CA GLY A 114 24.44 -0.15 8.92
C GLY A 114 24.31 -0.60 7.47
N LYS A 115 24.08 -1.90 7.20
CA LYS A 115 23.95 -2.46 5.85
C LYS A 115 22.50 -2.74 5.49
N LEU A 116 22.14 -2.50 4.24
CA LEU A 116 20.87 -2.93 3.68
C LEU A 116 20.88 -4.45 3.49
N VAL A 117 19.90 -5.13 4.06
CA VAL A 117 19.65 -6.56 3.93
C VAL A 117 18.20 -6.77 3.54
N ILE A 118 17.88 -7.97 3.05
CA ILE A 118 16.51 -8.33 2.71
C ILE A 118 16.06 -9.47 3.61
N ALA A 119 15.05 -9.20 4.44
CA ALA A 119 14.29 -10.25 5.08
C ALA A 119 13.53 -11.03 4.01
N LYS A 120 13.71 -12.35 4.00
CA LYS A 120 13.06 -13.24 3.04
C LYS A 120 11.54 -13.26 3.28
N GLY A 121 10.77 -12.93 2.26
CA GLY A 121 9.31 -12.80 2.35
C GLY A 121 8.88 -11.46 2.96
N ASN A 122 7.58 -11.20 2.93
CA ASN A 122 7.01 -9.94 3.40
C ASN A 122 6.79 -10.01 4.92
N SER A 123 7.60 -9.29 5.68
CA SER A 123 7.53 -9.20 7.14
C SER A 123 6.25 -8.52 7.64
N CYS A 124 6.02 -8.55 8.95
CA CYS A 124 4.91 -7.84 9.61
C CYS A 124 4.84 -6.36 9.20
N GLU A 125 6.00 -5.73 9.08
CA GLU A 125 6.14 -4.30 8.78
C GLU A 125 5.77 -3.97 7.33
N SER A 126 5.78 -4.95 6.41
CA SER A 126 5.25 -4.79 5.04
C SER A 126 3.76 -4.42 5.03
N CYS A 127 2.98 -4.85 6.03
CA CYS A 127 1.58 -4.49 6.18
C CYS A 127 1.37 -3.41 7.25
N HIS A 128 2.07 -3.54 8.39
CA HIS A 128 1.87 -2.70 9.58
C HIS A 128 2.72 -1.42 9.61
N GLY A 129 3.58 -1.20 8.62
CA GLY A 129 4.52 -0.09 8.56
C GLY A 129 5.78 -0.34 9.40
N GLY A 130 6.89 0.34 9.06
CA GLY A 130 8.16 0.20 9.80
C GLY A 130 8.02 0.66 11.26
N ALA A 131 8.43 -0.20 12.19
CA ALA A 131 8.18 -0.05 13.63
C ALA A 131 9.31 0.64 14.40
N GLY A 132 10.51 0.68 13.84
CA GLY A 132 11.75 1.09 14.49
C GLY A 132 12.11 2.57 14.36
N GLY A 133 13.27 2.91 14.93
CA GLY A 133 13.80 4.27 15.03
C GLY A 133 13.33 5.02 16.29
N ASP A 134 13.95 6.16 16.57
CA ASP A 134 13.66 7.00 17.74
C ASP A 134 12.22 7.53 17.77
N GLN A 135 11.57 7.58 16.60
CA GLN A 135 10.17 7.97 16.40
C GLN A 135 9.31 6.78 15.91
N GLY A 136 9.81 5.57 16.06
CA GLY A 136 9.13 4.33 15.67
C GLY A 136 7.97 3.99 16.60
N TRP A 137 6.96 3.32 16.07
CA TRP A 137 5.77 2.99 16.84
C TRP A 137 5.95 1.81 17.80
N LEU A 138 7.01 0.99 17.67
CA LEU A 138 7.18 -0.23 18.49
C LEU A 138 7.21 0.07 19.99
N THR A 139 7.98 1.08 20.40
CA THR A 139 8.13 1.45 21.81
C THR A 139 6.80 1.93 22.40
N VAL A 140 6.10 2.80 21.66
CA VAL A 140 4.82 3.37 22.09
C VAL A 140 3.71 2.32 22.04
N HIS A 141 3.79 1.34 21.15
CA HIS A 141 2.82 0.28 21.00
C HIS A 141 2.69 -0.57 22.27
N SER A 142 3.80 -0.85 22.96
CA SER A 142 3.84 -1.62 24.19
C SER A 142 3.72 -0.80 25.48
N ASP A 143 3.59 0.52 25.41
CA ASP A 143 3.38 1.34 26.62
C ASP A 143 1.91 1.27 27.02
N TYR A 144 1.57 0.79 28.22
CA TYR A 144 0.19 0.80 28.73
C TYR A 144 0.00 1.78 29.90
N GLY A 145 0.92 2.74 30.07
CA GLY A 145 0.84 3.78 31.11
C GLY A 145 1.19 3.28 32.50
N LYS A 146 1.85 2.12 32.61
CA LYS A 146 2.23 1.45 33.86
C LYS A 146 3.74 1.21 34.01
N GLY A 147 4.55 1.78 33.10
CA GLY A 147 5.99 1.57 33.05
C GLY A 147 6.39 0.25 32.40
N ALA A 148 7.70 -0.04 32.37
CA ALA A 148 8.23 -1.24 31.74
C ALA A 148 7.74 -2.52 32.44
N ALA A 149 7.35 -3.51 31.65
CA ALA A 149 7.06 -4.87 32.13
C ALA A 149 8.32 -5.76 31.97
N GLY A 150 8.61 -6.61 32.97
CA GLY A 150 9.73 -7.54 32.92
C GLY A 150 9.41 -8.83 32.16
N THR A 151 8.12 -9.16 32.01
CA THR A 151 7.62 -10.35 31.34
C THR A 151 6.44 -10.04 30.41
N LEU A 152 6.20 -10.90 29.42
CA LEU A 152 5.02 -10.81 28.56
C LEU A 152 3.71 -10.91 29.36
N ALA A 153 3.66 -11.77 30.39
CA ALA A 153 2.48 -11.92 31.23
C ALA A 153 2.13 -10.63 31.98
N GLU A 154 3.13 -9.94 32.53
CA GLU A 154 2.95 -8.62 33.16
C GLU A 154 2.49 -7.59 32.14
N LEU A 155 3.08 -7.57 30.94
CA LEU A 155 2.73 -6.65 29.88
C LEU A 155 1.25 -6.81 29.45
N LEU A 156 0.80 -8.06 29.28
CA LEU A 156 -0.59 -8.37 28.93
C LEU A 156 -1.57 -7.96 30.05
N LYS A 157 -1.18 -8.14 31.32
CA LYS A 157 -1.96 -7.66 32.46
C LYS A 157 -2.04 -6.13 32.52
N GLN A 158 -0.97 -5.41 32.16
CA GLN A 158 -1.01 -3.95 32.08
C GLN A 158 -2.00 -3.47 31.01
N ARG A 159 -2.05 -4.15 29.85
CA ARG A 159 -3.02 -3.86 28.77
C ARG A 159 -4.47 -3.98 29.24
N GLU A 160 -4.80 -5.03 29.99
CA GLU A 160 -6.16 -5.24 30.52
C GLU A 160 -6.63 -4.08 31.41
N GLY A 161 -5.69 -3.45 32.13
CA GLY A 161 -5.94 -2.30 33.00
C GLY A 161 -5.65 -0.94 32.35
N GLU A 162 -5.43 -0.87 31.04
CA GLU A 162 -5.10 0.39 30.36
C GLU A 162 -6.29 1.38 30.44
N PRO A 163 -6.08 2.60 30.97
CA PRO A 163 -7.13 3.60 30.97
C PRO A 163 -7.53 4.01 29.54
N ALA A 164 -8.84 4.24 29.30
CA ALA A 164 -9.34 4.63 27.99
C ALA A 164 -8.66 5.89 27.40
N ALA A 165 -8.33 6.87 28.25
CA ALA A 165 -7.60 8.06 27.85
C ALA A 165 -6.16 7.73 27.36
N HIS A 166 -5.47 6.82 28.05
CA HIS A 166 -4.15 6.38 27.65
C HIS A 166 -4.20 5.61 26.32
N LEU A 167 -5.17 4.70 26.17
CA LEU A 167 -5.39 3.98 24.91
C LEU A 167 -5.58 4.94 23.74
N ALA A 168 -6.40 6.00 23.91
CA ALA A 168 -6.62 7.00 22.86
C ALA A 168 -5.31 7.74 22.49
N THR A 169 -4.54 8.20 23.48
CA THR A 169 -3.24 8.86 23.24
C THR A 169 -2.25 7.93 22.55
N ARG A 170 -2.14 6.68 22.99
CA ARG A 170 -1.27 5.66 22.39
C ARG A 170 -1.68 5.33 20.96
N LYS A 171 -2.99 5.22 20.70
CA LYS A 171 -3.53 5.03 19.34
C LYS A 171 -3.13 6.17 18.42
N ALA A 172 -3.30 7.41 18.86
CA ALA A 172 -2.89 8.58 18.08
C ALA A 172 -1.37 8.62 17.85
N ALA A 173 -0.57 8.34 18.88
CA ALA A 173 0.89 8.37 18.79
C ALA A 173 1.45 7.28 17.87
N THR A 174 0.95 6.04 17.98
CA THR A 174 1.35 4.94 17.08
C THR A 174 0.93 5.21 15.63
N SER A 175 -0.27 5.76 15.40
CA SER A 175 -0.73 6.15 14.06
C SER A 175 0.14 7.26 13.46
N LYS A 176 0.49 8.29 14.25
CA LYS A 176 1.42 9.36 13.85
C LYS A 176 2.82 8.84 13.51
N ALA A 177 3.28 7.83 14.24
CA ALA A 177 4.55 7.15 14.00
C ALA A 177 4.52 6.18 12.79
N GLY A 178 3.37 6.02 12.13
CA GLY A 178 3.23 5.26 10.89
C GLY A 178 2.75 3.81 11.06
N MET A 179 2.23 3.44 12.24
CA MET A 179 1.62 2.13 12.45
C MET A 179 0.30 2.04 11.66
N ASN A 180 0.18 1.03 10.80
CA ASN A 180 -1.11 0.63 10.23
C ASN A 180 -1.77 -0.37 11.18
N ARG A 181 -2.84 0.07 11.85
CA ARG A 181 -3.60 -0.77 12.78
C ARG A 181 -4.67 -1.53 12.01
N ALA A 182 -5.17 -2.61 12.59
CA ALA A 182 -6.29 -3.35 12.03
C ALA A 182 -7.51 -2.45 11.73
N GLU A 183 -7.68 -1.35 12.47
CA GLU A 183 -8.75 -0.37 12.26
C GLU A 183 -8.57 0.44 10.96
N ASP A 184 -7.33 0.66 10.50
CA ASP A 184 -6.99 1.42 9.30
C ASP A 184 -7.21 0.58 8.00
N ALA A 185 -8.43 0.09 7.80
CA ALA A 185 -8.76 -0.88 6.73
C ALA A 185 -8.28 -0.43 5.33
N VAL A 186 -8.49 0.85 4.97
CA VAL A 186 -8.07 1.40 3.67
C VAL A 186 -6.55 1.41 3.52
N LYS A 187 -5.80 1.72 4.58
CA LYS A 187 -4.32 1.70 4.52
C LYS A 187 -3.80 0.28 4.35
N ILE A 188 -4.39 -0.69 5.06
CA ILE A 188 -4.01 -2.10 4.91
C ILE A 188 -4.32 -2.59 3.49
N ALA A 189 -5.54 -2.36 3.00
CA ALA A 189 -5.93 -2.72 1.63
C ALA A 189 -5.00 -2.07 0.59
N SER A 190 -4.70 -0.78 0.75
CA SER A 190 -3.76 -0.07 -0.12
C SER A 190 -2.39 -0.74 -0.12
N ASN A 191 -1.87 -1.16 1.04
CA ASN A 191 -0.59 -1.86 1.15
C ASN A 191 -0.57 -3.21 0.44
N CYS A 192 -1.66 -3.98 0.48
CA CYS A 192 -1.76 -5.22 -0.31
C CYS A 192 -1.56 -4.93 -1.81
N LEU A 193 -2.31 -3.96 -2.32
CA LEU A 193 -2.35 -3.63 -3.74
C LEU A 193 -1.05 -3.05 -4.28
N GLN A 194 -0.21 -2.48 -3.42
CA GLN A 194 1.13 -1.99 -3.79
C GLN A 194 2.01 -3.06 -4.47
N CYS A 195 1.84 -4.32 -4.09
CA CYS A 195 2.57 -5.44 -4.70
C CYS A 195 1.71 -6.21 -5.70
N HIS A 196 0.38 -6.25 -5.51
CA HIS A 196 -0.50 -7.15 -6.26
C HIS A 196 -1.01 -6.61 -7.60
N ILE A 197 -1.11 -5.28 -7.78
CA ILE A 197 -1.43 -4.67 -9.09
C ILE A 197 -0.19 -4.60 -10.01
N VAL A 198 1.03 -4.70 -9.44
CA VAL A 198 2.31 -4.67 -10.18
C VAL A 198 2.36 -3.54 -11.22
N PRO A 199 2.50 -2.26 -10.78
CA PRO A 199 2.37 -1.07 -11.64
C PRO A 199 3.60 -0.85 -12.54
N ASN A 200 3.98 -1.84 -13.34
CA ASN A 200 5.15 -1.82 -14.20
C ASN A 200 4.81 -2.43 -15.57
N GLU A 201 4.65 -1.57 -16.58
CA GLU A 201 4.25 -1.97 -17.93
C GLU A 201 5.19 -3.03 -18.54
N LYS A 202 6.50 -2.97 -18.26
CA LYS A 202 7.48 -3.94 -18.79
C LYS A 202 7.33 -5.32 -18.15
N LEU A 203 7.02 -5.38 -16.85
CA LEU A 203 6.76 -6.64 -16.15
C LEU A 203 5.46 -7.27 -16.64
N ILE A 204 4.38 -6.49 -16.74
CA ILE A 204 3.09 -6.98 -17.24
C ILE A 204 3.23 -7.45 -18.69
N ALA A 205 3.91 -6.68 -19.56
CA ALA A 205 4.14 -7.08 -20.95
C ALA A 205 5.03 -8.33 -21.09
N ALA A 206 5.88 -8.62 -20.10
CA ALA A 206 6.66 -9.86 -20.03
C ALA A 206 5.86 -11.06 -19.51
N GLY A 207 4.59 -10.86 -19.13
CA GLY A 207 3.71 -11.90 -18.60
C GLY A 207 3.90 -12.15 -17.10
N HIS A 208 4.44 -11.18 -16.35
CA HIS A 208 4.46 -11.27 -14.89
C HIS A 208 3.01 -11.29 -14.37
N PRO A 209 2.63 -12.22 -13.48
CA PRO A 209 1.29 -12.24 -12.91
C PRO A 209 0.98 -10.92 -12.17
N SER A 210 -0.22 -10.41 -12.38
CA SER A 210 -0.85 -9.39 -11.55
C SER A 210 -2.18 -9.95 -11.07
N SER A 211 -2.68 -9.51 -9.92
CA SER A 211 -4.08 -9.76 -9.60
C SER A 211 -4.96 -9.09 -10.65
N ASP A 212 -5.94 -9.82 -11.15
CA ASP A 212 -7.03 -9.33 -11.98
C ASP A 212 -8.15 -8.73 -11.12
N LYS A 213 -8.45 -9.37 -9.99
CA LYS A 213 -9.41 -8.90 -8.97
C LYS A 213 -8.79 -8.74 -7.59
N PHE A 214 -9.36 -7.91 -6.74
CA PHE A 214 -9.00 -7.81 -5.33
C PHE A 214 -10.24 -7.63 -4.46
N GLU A 215 -10.53 -8.62 -3.63
CA GLU A 215 -11.55 -8.51 -2.59
C GLU A 215 -10.86 -8.66 -1.23
N PHE A 216 -10.88 -7.58 -0.43
CA PHE A 216 -10.05 -7.49 0.77
C PHE A 216 -10.45 -8.52 1.83
N VAL A 217 -11.74 -8.87 1.95
CA VAL A 217 -12.20 -9.86 2.92
C VAL A 217 -11.67 -11.25 2.58
N GLU A 218 -11.90 -11.74 1.36
CA GLU A 218 -11.44 -13.04 0.85
C GLU A 218 -9.94 -13.18 1.04
N TRP A 219 -9.19 -12.16 0.65
CA TRP A 219 -7.73 -12.18 0.74
C TRP A 219 -7.25 -12.18 2.18
N ALA A 220 -7.78 -11.30 3.04
CA ALA A 220 -7.37 -11.23 4.44
C ALA A 220 -7.75 -12.51 5.22
N GLN A 221 -8.90 -13.14 4.89
CA GLN A 221 -9.38 -14.35 5.55
C GLN A 221 -8.69 -15.63 5.05
N GLY A 222 -8.37 -15.70 3.75
CA GLY A 222 -7.81 -16.88 3.10
C GLY A 222 -6.29 -16.95 3.08
N GLU A 223 -5.60 -15.82 3.33
CA GLU A 223 -4.14 -15.73 3.20
C GLU A 223 -3.43 -15.52 4.55
N VAL A 224 -3.66 -14.36 5.20
CA VAL A 224 -3.00 -14.02 6.48
C VAL A 224 -4.02 -13.60 7.53
N ARG A 225 -4.91 -14.51 7.94
CA ARG A 225 -5.78 -14.26 9.11
C ARG A 225 -4.98 -14.49 10.39
N HIS A 226 -4.91 -13.48 11.26
CA HIS A 226 -4.09 -13.53 12.49
C HIS A 226 -4.70 -12.72 13.66
N ASN A 227 -5.96 -12.98 14.01
CA ASN A 227 -6.72 -12.19 14.97
C ASN A 227 -6.66 -12.75 16.41
N PHE A 228 -5.46 -12.88 16.98
CA PHE A 228 -5.20 -13.58 18.25
C PHE A 228 -5.12 -12.68 19.50
N LEU A 229 -5.39 -11.39 19.37
CA LEU A 229 -4.99 -10.40 20.38
C LEU A 229 -5.67 -10.56 21.75
N LEU A 230 -6.95 -10.95 21.78
CA LEU A 230 -7.69 -11.23 23.02
C LEU A 230 -7.57 -12.68 23.48
N ASP A 231 -7.46 -13.62 22.56
CA ASP A 231 -7.17 -15.03 22.85
C ASP A 231 -6.12 -15.58 21.87
N SER A 232 -4.93 -15.88 22.40
CA SER A 232 -3.81 -16.42 21.63
C SER A 232 -4.07 -17.80 21.00
N LYS A 233 -5.12 -18.51 21.44
CA LYS A 233 -5.47 -19.85 20.95
C LYS A 233 -6.55 -19.83 19.87
N GLU A 234 -7.24 -18.71 19.72
CA GLU A 234 -8.35 -18.59 18.78
C GLU A 234 -8.04 -17.53 17.72
N ASN A 235 -7.97 -17.97 16.46
CA ASN A 235 -7.85 -17.06 15.33
C ASN A 235 -9.24 -16.52 14.97
N ALA A 236 -9.67 -15.46 15.67
CA ALA A 236 -11.00 -14.89 15.50
C ALA A 236 -11.28 -14.49 14.03
N GLU A 237 -12.55 -14.50 13.64
CA GLU A 237 -12.96 -14.15 12.29
C GLU A 237 -12.52 -12.72 11.92
N VAL A 238 -12.63 -11.78 12.85
CA VAL A 238 -12.24 -10.37 12.66
C VAL A 238 -11.35 -9.90 13.82
N PRO A 239 -10.64 -8.76 13.70
CA PRO A 239 -9.73 -8.29 14.75
C PRO A 239 -10.41 -8.19 16.12
N SER A 240 -10.03 -9.08 17.03
CA SER A 240 -10.74 -9.31 18.30
C SER A 240 -10.76 -8.06 19.20
N LEU A 241 -9.67 -7.31 19.26
CA LEU A 241 -9.63 -6.05 20.00
C LEU A 241 -10.52 -4.97 19.39
N TRP A 242 -10.59 -4.87 18.06
CA TRP A 242 -11.47 -3.91 17.40
C TRP A 242 -12.94 -4.24 17.71
N LEU A 243 -13.30 -5.53 17.69
CA LEU A 243 -14.65 -5.97 18.00
C LEU A 243 -15.01 -5.65 19.46
N ALA A 244 -14.12 -5.92 20.41
CA ALA A 244 -14.38 -5.71 21.83
C ALA A 244 -14.41 -4.23 22.26
N SER A 245 -13.74 -3.32 21.54
CA SER A 245 -13.56 -1.94 21.99
C SER A 245 -14.63 -0.96 21.51
N GLY A 246 -15.59 -1.37 20.67
CA GLY A 246 -16.57 -0.44 20.08
C GLY A 246 -18.01 -0.91 20.20
N LYS A 247 -18.87 0.00 20.64
CA LYS A 247 -20.31 -0.25 20.80
C LYS A 247 -20.95 -0.52 19.44
N GLY A 248 -21.73 -1.60 19.33
CA GLY A 248 -22.45 -1.95 18.10
C GLY A 248 -21.58 -2.55 16.98
N ARG A 249 -20.28 -2.80 17.24
CA ARG A 249 -19.40 -3.46 16.27
C ARG A 249 -19.77 -4.94 16.14
N THR A 250 -19.80 -5.43 14.91
CA THR A 250 -20.10 -6.83 14.58
C THR A 250 -19.08 -7.38 13.58
N ALA A 251 -18.94 -8.70 13.51
CA ALA A 251 -18.11 -9.33 12.49
C ALA A 251 -18.63 -9.05 11.06
N LYS A 252 -19.95 -9.06 10.87
CA LYS A 252 -20.60 -8.69 9.59
C LYS A 252 -20.21 -7.25 9.18
N GLY A 253 -20.44 -6.28 10.07
CA GLY A 253 -20.12 -4.88 9.80
C GLY A 253 -18.63 -4.65 9.55
N ARG A 254 -17.74 -5.40 10.22
CA ARG A 254 -16.31 -5.33 9.93
C ARG A 254 -15.95 -5.83 8.55
N LYS A 255 -16.55 -6.94 8.11
CA LYS A 255 -16.34 -7.48 6.75
C LYS A 255 -16.88 -6.52 5.70
N GLN A 256 -18.05 -5.92 5.91
CA GLN A 256 -18.58 -4.86 5.02
C GLN A 256 -17.64 -3.64 4.95
N LEU A 257 -17.12 -3.17 6.09
CA LEU A 257 -16.11 -2.10 6.11
C LEU A 257 -14.84 -2.49 5.34
N MET A 258 -14.38 -3.74 5.49
CA MET A 258 -13.22 -4.23 4.75
C MET A 258 -13.50 -4.31 3.26
N PHE A 259 -14.66 -4.81 2.83
CA PHE A 259 -15.07 -4.83 1.44
C PHE A 259 -15.00 -3.42 0.83
N VAL A 260 -15.69 -2.44 1.42
CA VAL A 260 -15.69 -1.04 0.94
C VAL A 260 -14.28 -0.44 0.95
N ALA A 261 -13.50 -0.70 1.99
CA ALA A 261 -12.12 -0.21 2.08
C ALA A 261 -11.21 -0.83 1.00
N GLY A 262 -11.47 -2.08 0.61
CA GLY A 262 -10.81 -2.78 -0.48
C GLY A 262 -11.10 -2.12 -1.82
N GLN A 263 -12.38 -1.94 -2.14
CA GLN A 263 -12.83 -1.30 -3.39
C GLN A 263 -12.29 0.13 -3.50
N LEU A 264 -12.36 0.91 -2.42
CA LEU A 264 -11.82 2.28 -2.41
C LEU A 264 -10.30 2.30 -2.64
N ALA A 265 -9.56 1.39 -2.01
CA ALA A 265 -8.11 1.32 -2.19
C ALA A 265 -7.75 0.92 -3.63
N ASP A 266 -8.48 -0.02 -4.23
CA ASP A 266 -8.28 -0.45 -5.60
C ASP A 266 -8.57 0.66 -6.59
N LEU A 267 -9.74 1.31 -6.48
CA LEU A 267 -10.11 2.44 -7.32
C LEU A 267 -9.05 3.55 -7.29
N VAL A 268 -8.62 3.96 -6.09
CA VAL A 268 -7.61 5.03 -5.93
C VAL A 268 -6.27 4.64 -6.56
N LEU A 269 -5.81 3.40 -6.36
CA LEU A 269 -4.54 2.95 -6.90
C LEU A 269 -4.60 2.73 -8.41
N SER A 270 -5.66 2.11 -8.90
CA SER A 270 -5.89 1.87 -10.33
C SER A 270 -5.99 3.19 -11.10
N LEU A 271 -6.68 4.22 -10.57
CA LEU A 271 -6.68 5.57 -11.16
C LEU A 271 -5.28 6.20 -11.21
N ARG A 272 -4.50 6.08 -10.13
CA ARG A 272 -3.11 6.60 -10.09
C ARG A 272 -2.20 5.89 -11.07
N ILE A 273 -2.32 4.57 -11.17
CA ILE A 273 -1.55 3.77 -12.12
C ILE A 273 -1.96 4.16 -13.54
N ARG A 274 -3.26 4.24 -13.81
CA ARG A 274 -3.79 4.61 -15.13
C ARG A 274 -3.27 5.95 -15.61
N ALA A 275 -3.17 6.95 -14.71
CA ALA A 275 -2.61 8.26 -15.03
C ALA A 275 -1.13 8.20 -15.44
N GLY A 276 -0.39 7.19 -15.01
CA GLY A 276 1.01 6.96 -15.35
C GLY A 276 1.27 5.99 -16.51
N VAL A 277 0.25 5.25 -16.98
CA VAL A 277 0.38 4.30 -18.10
C VAL A 277 0.66 5.04 -19.40
N THR A 278 1.69 4.59 -20.12
CA THR A 278 2.11 5.21 -21.39
C THR A 278 1.76 4.38 -22.63
N SER A 279 1.60 3.07 -22.47
CA SER A 279 1.21 2.18 -23.56
C SER A 279 -0.25 2.39 -23.94
N ALA A 280 -0.51 2.51 -25.25
CA ALA A 280 -1.85 2.50 -25.84
C ALA A 280 -2.24 1.14 -26.43
N LYS A 281 -1.42 0.09 -26.22
CA LYS A 281 -1.70 -1.26 -26.74
C LYS A 281 -2.78 -1.93 -25.89
N ARG A 282 -3.62 -2.75 -26.54
CA ARG A 282 -4.55 -3.65 -25.85
C ARG A 282 -3.83 -4.77 -25.12
N GLY A 283 -4.47 -5.34 -24.09
CA GLY A 283 -3.96 -6.39 -23.23
C GLY A 283 -2.79 -5.94 -22.36
N THR A 284 -2.73 -4.66 -22.00
CA THR A 284 -1.64 -4.09 -21.20
C THR A 284 -2.09 -3.70 -19.79
N LEU A 285 -1.14 -3.20 -18.99
CA LEU A 285 -1.44 -2.63 -17.67
C LEU A 285 -2.55 -1.58 -17.73
N GLY A 286 -2.65 -0.82 -18.83
CA GLY A 286 -3.72 0.16 -19.03
C GLY A 286 -5.13 -0.45 -19.08
N ASP A 287 -5.30 -1.56 -19.80
CA ASP A 287 -6.58 -2.27 -19.86
C ASP A 287 -6.89 -2.89 -18.50
N LEU A 288 -5.90 -3.57 -17.88
CA LEU A 288 -6.05 -4.17 -16.55
C LEU A 288 -6.56 -3.17 -15.51
N VAL A 289 -6.00 -1.96 -15.45
CA VAL A 289 -6.45 -0.97 -14.46
C VAL A 289 -7.73 -0.26 -14.85
N ASN A 290 -8.12 -0.23 -16.13
CA ASN A 290 -9.45 0.27 -16.51
C ASN A 290 -10.52 -0.73 -16.05
N ASP A 291 -10.33 -2.02 -16.32
CA ASP A 291 -11.26 -3.08 -15.90
C ASP A 291 -11.45 -3.02 -14.37
N ARG A 292 -10.36 -2.87 -13.61
CA ARG A 292 -10.43 -2.71 -12.14
C ARG A 292 -11.12 -1.44 -11.67
N ILE A 293 -11.06 -0.34 -12.44
CA ILE A 293 -11.76 0.90 -12.09
C ILE A 293 -13.26 0.68 -12.24
N ASP A 294 -13.68 0.08 -13.35
CA ASP A 294 -15.09 -0.20 -13.64
C ASP A 294 -15.63 -1.22 -12.63
N ASP A 295 -14.93 -2.34 -12.41
CA ASP A 295 -15.30 -3.37 -11.43
C ASP A 295 -15.45 -2.78 -10.01
N ALA A 296 -14.53 -1.92 -9.57
CA ALA A 296 -14.59 -1.34 -8.22
C ALA A 296 -15.77 -0.38 -8.03
N ILE A 297 -16.26 0.24 -9.11
CA ILE A 297 -17.45 1.11 -9.08
C ILE A 297 -18.70 0.22 -9.04
N ASP A 298 -18.80 -0.74 -9.98
CA ASP A 298 -19.95 -1.64 -10.11
C ASP A 298 -20.17 -2.45 -8.82
N GLU A 299 -19.10 -3.02 -8.24
CA GLU A 299 -19.16 -3.79 -7.00
C GLU A 299 -19.63 -2.96 -5.80
N VAL A 300 -19.33 -1.65 -5.75
CA VAL A 300 -19.82 -0.76 -4.69
C VAL A 300 -21.27 -0.36 -4.92
N GLU A 301 -21.67 -0.13 -6.17
CA GLU A 301 -23.06 0.22 -6.53
C GLU A 301 -24.02 -0.95 -6.29
N ASP A 302 -23.59 -2.18 -6.56
CA ASP A 302 -24.39 -3.40 -6.39
C ASP A 302 -24.38 -3.94 -4.95
N ALA A 303 -23.46 -3.48 -4.10
CA ALA A 303 -23.32 -4.02 -2.76
C ALA A 303 -24.44 -3.56 -1.81
N GLU A 304 -25.17 -4.53 -1.24
CA GLU A 304 -26.08 -4.31 -0.11
C GLU A 304 -25.27 -4.13 1.19
N ILE A 305 -24.98 -2.86 1.53
CA ILE A 305 -24.24 -2.49 2.74
C ILE A 305 -25.22 -2.04 3.83
N ASP A 306 -25.21 -2.75 4.95
CA ASP A 306 -25.98 -2.35 6.15
C ASP A 306 -25.44 -1.03 6.71
N GLU A 307 -26.24 -0.32 7.52
CA GLU A 307 -25.72 0.81 8.29
C GLU A 307 -24.52 0.37 9.16
N LEU A 308 -23.35 0.90 8.83
CA LEU A 308 -22.12 0.64 9.58
C LEU A 308 -22.09 1.51 10.83
N ALA A 309 -21.86 0.90 11.99
CA ALA A 309 -21.62 1.64 13.22
C ALA A 309 -20.41 2.60 13.03
N PRO A 310 -20.51 3.86 13.50
CA PRO A 310 -19.42 4.81 13.38
C PRO A 310 -18.13 4.29 14.05
N VAL A 311 -16.99 4.57 13.39
CA VAL A 311 -15.65 4.07 13.76
C VAL A 311 -15.17 4.64 15.08
#